data_AF-A0A169S4F8-F1
#
_entry.id   AF-A0A169S4F8-F1
#
_cell.length_a   1.000
_cell.length_b   1.000
_cell.length_c   1.000
_cell.angle_alpha   90.00
_cell.angle_beta   90.00
_cell.angle_gamma   90.00
#
_symmetry.space_group_name_H-M   'P 1'
#
loop_
_entity.id
_entity.type
_entity.pdbx_description
1 polymer ?
#
loop_
_entity_poly.entity_id
_entity_poly.type
_entity_poly.pdbx_seq_one_letter_code
_entity_poly.pdbx_strand_id
1 'polypeptide(L)'
;MNIDDLIALAAEQPTRISRRSGVSRSTLKRVGDGTSEPTLSTLREVALALGLDITVDAHHACDPFAAAAARTLIDDSVPENPHNLEILAWLKRFDRWNINDPLTLVSEAGTLQGIAYRPDAHFVKLHPTGLAELPEFFQQRGIKWALSGAATATVIIGKLLEGNSIVWHEPAADLDFSSLGVVVTDVEDADLILVPSTATELLGSYTQDGLNFVAPVQLVIDLHSLHMFEEADYLTSGWR
;
A
#
# COMPACT_ATOMS: atom_id res chain seq x y z
N MET A 1 -14.11 -0.39 -17.63
CA MET A 1 -15.18 -1.32 -17.18
C MET A 1 -14.52 -2.26 -16.19
N ASN A 2 -15.03 -2.36 -14.97
CA ASN A 2 -14.52 -3.33 -13.99
C ASN A 2 -15.17 -4.72 -14.22
N ILE A 3 -14.72 -5.74 -13.49
CA ILE A 3 -15.23 -7.11 -13.63
C ILE A 3 -16.72 -7.19 -13.24
N ASP A 4 -17.15 -6.44 -12.21
CA ASP A 4 -18.53 -6.45 -11.73
C ASP A 4 -19.50 -5.87 -12.77
N ASP A 5 -19.11 -4.80 -13.46
CA ASP A 5 -19.85 -4.18 -14.56
C ASP A 5 -20.01 -5.18 -15.72
N LEU A 6 -18.94 -5.92 -16.05
CA LEU A 6 -18.96 -6.93 -17.11
C LEU A 6 -19.95 -8.06 -16.75
N ILE A 7 -19.93 -8.51 -15.50
CA ILE A 7 -20.83 -9.56 -15.00
C ILE A 7 -22.27 -9.06 -15.00
N ALA A 8 -22.51 -7.83 -14.53
CA ALA A 8 -23.84 -7.21 -14.52
C ALA A 8 -24.40 -7.10 -15.94
N LEU A 9 -23.60 -6.61 -16.89
CA LEU A 9 -23.98 -6.50 -18.31
C LEU A 9 -24.26 -7.89 -18.92
N ALA A 10 -23.49 -8.91 -18.55
CA ALA A 10 -23.73 -10.29 -18.97
C ALA A 10 -25.06 -10.84 -18.43
N ALA A 11 -25.44 -10.44 -17.20
CA ALA A 11 -26.65 -10.86 -16.53
C ALA A 11 -27.93 -10.24 -17.11
N GLU A 12 -27.85 -9.14 -17.87
CA GLU A 12 -29.01 -8.53 -18.56
C GLU A 12 -29.56 -9.44 -19.68
N GLN A 13 -28.71 -10.22 -20.34
CA GLN A 13 -29.10 -11.07 -21.47
C GLN A 13 -28.60 -12.51 -21.33
N PRO A 14 -28.98 -13.22 -20.24
CA PRO A 14 -28.30 -14.43 -19.79
C PRO A 14 -28.44 -15.59 -20.79
N THR A 15 -29.56 -15.68 -21.50
CA THR A 15 -29.76 -16.69 -22.55
C THR A 15 -28.87 -16.44 -23.77
N ARG A 16 -28.72 -15.18 -24.20
CA ARG A 16 -27.88 -14.81 -25.34
C ARG A 16 -26.41 -15.04 -25.01
N ILE A 17 -25.98 -14.57 -23.84
CA ILE A 17 -24.60 -14.68 -23.40
C ILE A 17 -24.24 -16.14 -23.18
N SER A 18 -25.06 -16.91 -22.47
CA SER A 18 -24.81 -18.34 -22.25
C SER A 18 -24.61 -19.13 -23.55
N ARG A 19 -25.42 -18.84 -24.58
CA ARG A 19 -25.28 -19.50 -25.88
C ARG A 19 -23.98 -19.11 -26.61
N ARG A 20 -23.51 -17.88 -26.44
CA ARG A 20 -22.33 -17.35 -27.16
C ARG A 20 -21.02 -17.64 -26.45
N SER A 21 -21.00 -17.58 -25.12
CA SER A 21 -19.81 -17.80 -24.30
C SER A 21 -19.61 -19.27 -23.91
N GLY A 22 -20.61 -20.13 -24.11
CA GLY A 22 -20.59 -21.52 -23.63
C GLY A 22 -20.72 -21.65 -22.10
N VAL A 23 -20.83 -20.54 -21.37
CA VAL A 23 -21.01 -20.53 -19.91
C VAL A 23 -22.49 -20.79 -19.59
N SER A 24 -22.78 -21.73 -18.69
CA SER A 24 -24.18 -22.03 -18.34
C SER A 24 -24.87 -20.84 -17.66
N ARG A 25 -26.18 -20.70 -17.88
CA ARG A 25 -27.00 -19.67 -17.19
C ARG A 25 -26.92 -19.76 -15.67
N SER A 26 -26.82 -20.98 -15.12
CA SER A 26 -26.67 -21.17 -13.67
C SER A 26 -25.31 -20.68 -13.17
N THR A 27 -24.23 -20.85 -13.95
CA THR A 27 -22.93 -20.27 -13.62
C THR A 27 -22.94 -18.76 -13.72
N LEU A 28 -23.49 -18.17 -14.79
CA LEU A 28 -23.63 -16.71 -14.92
C LEU A 28 -24.42 -16.10 -13.75
N LYS A 29 -25.52 -16.76 -13.35
CA LYS A 29 -26.30 -16.33 -12.19
C LYS A 29 -25.50 -16.43 -10.89
N ARG A 30 -24.83 -17.55 -10.63
CA ARG A 30 -24.02 -17.71 -9.41
C ARG A 30 -22.89 -16.69 -9.32
N VAL A 31 -22.25 -16.38 -10.45
CA VAL A 31 -21.23 -15.35 -10.56
C VAL A 31 -21.81 -13.96 -10.27
N GLY A 32 -22.96 -13.62 -10.87
CA GLY A 32 -23.67 -12.36 -10.58
C GLY A 32 -24.15 -12.22 -9.13
N ASP A 33 -24.54 -13.33 -8.51
CA ASP A 33 -24.97 -13.39 -7.11
C ASP A 33 -23.77 -13.44 -6.13
N GLY A 34 -22.53 -13.43 -6.62
CA GLY A 34 -21.31 -13.52 -5.78
C GLY A 34 -21.10 -14.88 -5.10
N THR A 35 -21.79 -15.93 -5.56
CA THR A 35 -21.74 -17.29 -4.99
C THR A 35 -20.75 -18.22 -5.71
N SER A 36 -20.10 -17.73 -6.76
CA SER A 36 -19.05 -18.44 -7.50
C SER A 36 -18.08 -17.42 -8.09
N GLU A 37 -16.78 -17.68 -7.97
CA GLU A 37 -15.76 -16.86 -8.62
C GLU A 37 -15.53 -17.37 -10.06
N PRO A 38 -15.64 -16.51 -11.10
CA PRO A 38 -15.37 -16.91 -12.47
C PRO A 38 -13.86 -17.01 -12.72
N THR A 39 -13.45 -17.98 -13.52
CA THR A 39 -12.05 -18.04 -14.02
C THR A 39 -11.80 -16.93 -15.04
N LEU A 40 -10.53 -16.54 -15.26
CA LEU A 40 -10.15 -15.61 -16.33
C LEU A 40 -10.64 -16.06 -17.71
N SER A 41 -10.61 -17.37 -17.99
CA SER A 41 -11.16 -17.92 -19.23
C SER A 41 -12.67 -17.71 -19.34
N THR A 42 -13.41 -17.90 -18.24
CA THR A 42 -14.86 -17.67 -18.19
C THR A 42 -15.18 -16.20 -18.45
N LEU A 43 -14.45 -15.29 -17.80
CA LEU A 43 -14.60 -13.85 -18.00
C LEU A 43 -14.34 -13.46 -19.46
N ARG A 44 -13.28 -14.00 -20.08
CA ARG A 44 -12.95 -13.71 -21.47
C ARG A 44 -14.03 -14.15 -22.44
N GLU A 45 -14.56 -15.37 -22.29
CA GLU A 45 -15.64 -15.85 -23.16
C GLU A 45 -16.93 -15.01 -22.99
N VAL A 46 -17.21 -14.57 -21.77
CA VAL A 46 -18.34 -13.67 -21.50
C VAL A 46 -18.14 -12.31 -22.16
N ALA A 47 -16.94 -11.74 -22.07
CA ALA A 47 -16.60 -10.48 -22.75
C ALA A 47 -16.72 -10.60 -24.29
N LEU A 48 -16.16 -11.66 -24.88
CA LEU A 48 -16.27 -11.91 -26.33
C LEU A 48 -17.73 -12.06 -26.77
N ALA A 49 -18.57 -12.72 -25.96
CA ALA A 49 -20.00 -12.81 -26.21
C ALA A 49 -20.74 -11.46 -26.17
N LEU A 50 -20.18 -10.46 -25.47
CA LEU A 50 -20.64 -9.08 -25.43
C LEU A 50 -20.00 -8.20 -26.52
N GLY A 51 -19.03 -8.72 -27.29
CA GLY A 51 -18.28 -7.95 -28.28
C GLY A 51 -17.12 -7.14 -27.68
N LEU A 52 -16.67 -7.51 -26.48
CA LEU A 52 -15.53 -6.95 -25.77
C LEU A 52 -14.36 -7.95 -25.80
N ASP A 53 -13.15 -7.49 -25.51
CA ASP A 53 -12.01 -8.37 -25.19
C ASP A 53 -11.44 -7.97 -23.83
N ILE A 54 -10.78 -8.93 -23.16
CA ILE A 54 -10.14 -8.71 -21.85
C ILE A 54 -8.64 -8.80 -22.06
N THR A 55 -7.94 -7.73 -21.69
CA THR A 55 -6.50 -7.75 -21.45
C THR A 55 -6.29 -7.78 -19.94
N VAL A 56 -5.38 -8.65 -19.47
CA VAL A 56 -5.06 -8.80 -18.05
C VAL A 56 -3.59 -8.48 -17.88
N ASP A 57 -3.30 -7.49 -17.06
CA ASP A 57 -1.95 -7.09 -16.67
C ASP A 57 -1.78 -7.25 -15.17
N ALA A 58 -0.59 -7.69 -14.76
CA ALA A 58 -0.21 -7.80 -13.37
C ALA A 58 0.68 -6.61 -13.00
N HIS A 59 0.35 -5.96 -11.88
CA HIS A 59 1.10 -4.82 -11.35
C HIS A 59 1.35 -5.03 -9.85
N HIS A 60 2.26 -4.22 -9.28
CA HIS A 60 2.41 -4.15 -7.83
C HIS A 60 1.09 -3.74 -7.18
N ALA A 61 0.79 -4.35 -6.03
CA ALA A 61 -0.50 -4.16 -5.35
C ALA A 61 -0.67 -2.71 -4.87
N CYS A 62 0.40 -2.11 -4.33
CA CYS A 62 0.42 -0.74 -3.82
C CYS A 62 -0.76 -0.45 -2.89
N ASP A 63 -1.11 -1.41 -2.03
CA ASP A 63 -2.33 -1.38 -1.23
C ASP A 63 -2.01 -1.01 0.23
N PRO A 64 -2.21 0.26 0.63
CA PRO A 64 -1.93 0.72 1.99
C PRO A 64 -2.81 0.05 3.05
N PHE A 65 -3.95 -0.52 2.67
CA PHE A 65 -4.83 -1.19 3.63
C PHE A 65 -4.28 -2.53 4.10
N ALA A 66 -3.34 -3.13 3.36
CA ALA A 66 -2.60 -4.30 3.82
C ALA A 66 -1.72 -3.97 5.04
N ALA A 67 -0.98 -2.85 4.97
CA ALA A 67 -0.19 -2.34 6.09
C ALA A 67 -1.07 -1.96 7.28
N ALA A 68 -2.19 -1.27 7.03
CA ALA A 68 -3.13 -0.92 8.08
C ALA A 68 -3.74 -2.16 8.78
N ALA A 69 -4.11 -3.19 8.02
CA ALA A 69 -4.60 -4.45 8.56
C ALA A 69 -3.55 -5.20 9.36
N ALA A 70 -2.29 -5.23 8.90
CA ALA A 70 -1.20 -5.81 9.66
C ALA A 70 -1.04 -5.08 11.00
N ARG A 71 -1.02 -3.75 10.99
CA ARG A 71 -0.91 -2.92 12.20
C ARG A 71 -2.05 -3.14 13.19
N THR A 72 -3.29 -3.31 12.73
CA THR A 72 -4.42 -3.69 13.62
C THR A 72 -4.14 -4.94 14.47
N LEU A 73 -3.31 -5.87 14.00
CA LEU A 73 -3.01 -7.11 14.71
C LEU A 73 -1.84 -7.01 15.70
N ILE A 74 -0.97 -5.99 15.59
CA ILE A 74 0.32 -5.94 16.33
C ILE A 74 0.67 -4.56 16.91
N ASP A 75 -0.02 -3.49 16.52
CA ASP A 75 0.28 -2.11 16.90
C ASP A 75 -0.85 -1.54 17.77
N ASP A 76 -0.57 -1.38 19.06
CA ASP A 76 -1.51 -0.83 20.06
C ASP A 76 -1.99 0.59 19.73
N SER A 77 -1.29 1.32 18.85
CA SER A 77 -1.70 2.66 18.42
C SER A 77 -2.85 2.64 17.40
N VAL A 78 -3.16 1.47 16.82
CA VAL A 78 -4.23 1.27 15.84
C VAL A 78 -5.41 0.54 16.49
N PRO A 79 -6.67 0.90 16.20
CA PRO A 79 -7.83 0.18 16.74
C PRO A 79 -7.85 -1.30 16.34
N GLU A 80 -8.01 -2.20 17.32
CA GLU A 80 -8.15 -3.65 17.10
C GLU A 80 -9.37 -4.02 16.24
N ASN A 81 -10.43 -3.20 16.28
CA ASN A 81 -11.69 -3.43 15.56
C ASN A 81 -11.93 -2.31 14.54
N PRO A 82 -11.24 -2.33 13.38
CA PRO A 82 -11.41 -1.30 12.37
C PRO A 82 -12.80 -1.40 11.72
N HIS A 83 -13.43 -0.24 11.50
CA HIS A 83 -14.70 -0.15 10.78
C HIS A 83 -14.54 -0.02 9.26
N ASN A 84 -13.30 0.20 8.79
CA ASN A 84 -12.97 0.33 7.38
C ASN A 84 -13.04 -1.04 6.67
N LEU A 85 -13.78 -1.12 5.56
CA LEU A 85 -14.07 -2.38 4.87
C LEU A 85 -12.85 -2.96 4.15
N GLU A 86 -11.96 -2.10 3.66
CA GLU A 86 -10.72 -2.47 2.97
C GLU A 86 -9.73 -3.12 3.95
N ILE A 87 -9.61 -2.56 5.17
CA ILE A 87 -8.83 -3.17 6.26
C ILE A 87 -9.44 -4.52 6.66
N LEU A 88 -10.76 -4.58 6.86
CA LEU A 88 -11.45 -5.84 7.19
C LEU A 88 -11.30 -6.90 6.09
N ALA A 89 -11.24 -6.50 4.83
CA ALA A 89 -10.98 -7.41 3.72
C ALA A 89 -9.57 -8.00 3.83
N TRP A 90 -8.54 -7.19 4.11
CA TRP A 90 -7.17 -7.67 4.30
C TRP A 90 -7.00 -8.56 5.52
N LEU A 91 -7.64 -8.25 6.65
CA LEU A 91 -7.64 -9.15 7.82
C LEU A 91 -8.15 -10.55 7.46
N LYS A 92 -9.23 -10.64 6.67
CA LYS A 92 -9.73 -11.94 6.14
C LYS A 92 -8.76 -12.60 5.16
N ARG A 93 -7.99 -11.83 4.39
CA ARG A 93 -6.98 -12.39 3.48
C ARG A 93 -5.81 -12.99 4.27
N PHE A 94 -5.29 -12.29 5.27
CA PHE A 94 -4.22 -12.78 6.13
C PHE A 94 -4.64 -14.02 6.93
N ASP A 95 -5.87 -14.04 7.46
CA ASP A 95 -6.46 -15.23 8.10
C ASP A 95 -6.50 -16.42 7.13
N ARG A 96 -6.98 -16.21 5.90
CA ARG A 96 -7.00 -17.25 4.85
C ARG A 96 -5.59 -17.73 4.45
N TRP A 97 -4.60 -16.84 4.48
CA TRP A 97 -3.19 -17.19 4.24
C TRP A 97 -2.56 -17.90 5.44
N ASN A 98 -3.28 -17.98 6.58
CA ASN A 98 -2.82 -18.59 7.82
C ASN A 98 -1.50 -17.97 8.32
N ILE A 99 -1.38 -16.64 8.19
CA ILE A 99 -0.27 -15.87 8.74
C ILE A 99 -0.58 -15.62 10.21
N ASN A 100 0.22 -16.25 11.09
CA ASN A 100 -0.02 -16.24 12.53
C ASN A 100 1.17 -15.68 13.34
N ASP A 101 2.25 -15.27 12.68
CA ASP A 101 3.42 -14.67 13.31
C ASP A 101 3.61 -13.22 12.86
N PRO A 102 4.00 -12.31 13.78
CA PRO A 102 4.20 -10.89 13.47
C PRO A 102 5.22 -10.61 12.36
N LEU A 103 6.27 -11.43 12.25
CA LEU A 103 7.36 -11.20 11.30
C LEU A 103 6.93 -11.42 9.85
N THR A 104 6.27 -12.55 9.59
CA THR A 104 5.68 -12.83 8.27
C THR A 104 4.63 -11.78 7.93
N LEU A 105 3.82 -11.37 8.92
CA LEU A 105 2.78 -10.37 8.71
C LEU A 105 3.35 -9.02 8.24
N VAL A 106 4.39 -8.48 8.89
CA VAL A 106 4.99 -7.20 8.48
C VAL A 106 5.73 -7.30 7.15
N SER A 107 6.35 -8.44 6.85
CA SER A 107 7.03 -8.68 5.56
C SER A 107 6.04 -8.71 4.40
N GLU A 108 4.95 -9.45 4.54
CA GLU A 108 3.89 -9.53 3.52
C GLU A 108 3.20 -8.17 3.36
N ALA A 109 2.90 -7.48 4.46
CA ALA A 109 2.33 -6.15 4.42
C ALA A 109 3.24 -5.13 3.73
N GLY A 110 4.56 -5.17 3.97
CA GLY A 110 5.53 -4.29 3.31
C GLY A 110 5.59 -4.53 1.80
N THR A 111 5.55 -5.80 1.39
CA THR A 111 5.50 -6.19 -0.03
C THR A 111 4.24 -5.64 -0.72
N LEU A 112 3.09 -5.77 -0.05
CA LEU A 112 1.81 -5.30 -0.56
C LEU A 112 1.67 -3.78 -0.58
N GLN A 113 2.30 -3.09 0.38
CA GLN A 113 2.32 -1.62 0.46
C GLN A 113 3.05 -0.99 -0.73
N GLY A 114 4.10 -1.65 -1.24
CA GLY A 114 4.73 -1.35 -2.53
C GLY A 114 5.11 0.12 -2.76
N ILE A 115 5.73 0.78 -1.77
CA ILE A 115 5.99 2.24 -1.77
C ILE A 115 6.66 2.73 -3.06
N ALA A 116 7.68 2.01 -3.53
CA ALA A 116 8.44 2.37 -4.74
C ALA A 116 7.59 2.38 -6.03
N TYR A 117 6.42 1.75 -6.03
CA TYR A 117 5.54 1.60 -7.19
C TYR A 117 4.23 2.37 -7.04
N ARG A 118 4.10 3.18 -5.98
CA ARG A 118 2.90 3.97 -5.73
C ARG A 118 2.77 5.09 -6.76
N PRO A 119 1.62 5.20 -7.45
CA PRO A 119 1.43 6.21 -8.51
C PRO A 119 1.33 7.64 -7.95
N ASP A 120 1.07 7.79 -6.66
CA ASP A 120 0.98 9.06 -5.94
C ASP A 120 2.24 9.40 -5.15
N ALA A 121 3.31 8.59 -5.27
CA ALA A 121 4.59 8.88 -4.64
C ALA A 121 5.39 9.89 -5.46
N HIS A 122 6.10 10.76 -4.76
CA HIS A 122 7.06 11.70 -5.34
C HIS A 122 8.48 11.33 -4.93
N PHE A 123 9.37 11.23 -5.90
CA PHE A 123 10.76 10.87 -5.68
C PHE A 123 11.64 12.12 -5.76
N VAL A 124 12.41 12.37 -4.71
CA VAL A 124 13.25 13.56 -4.59
C VAL A 124 14.68 13.15 -4.24
N LYS A 125 15.62 13.62 -5.06
CA LYS A 125 17.04 13.66 -4.74
C LYS A 125 17.34 14.92 -3.95
N LEU A 126 17.69 14.77 -2.68
CA LEU A 126 17.75 15.87 -1.74
C LEU A 126 18.95 16.79 -1.98
N HIS A 127 18.76 18.08 -1.68
CA HIS A 127 19.90 18.96 -1.44
C HIS A 127 20.54 18.64 -0.08
N PRO A 128 21.81 19.06 0.17
CA PRO A 128 22.50 18.76 1.43
C PRO A 128 21.74 19.16 2.71
N THR A 129 20.83 20.13 2.64
CA THR A 129 20.00 20.60 3.75
C THR A 129 18.56 20.06 3.73
N GLY A 130 18.17 19.30 2.71
CA GLY A 130 16.76 18.99 2.43
C GLY A 130 16.00 18.26 3.54
N LEU A 131 16.64 17.35 4.29
CA LEU A 131 16.01 16.71 5.45
C LEU A 131 15.76 17.68 6.61
N ALA A 132 16.67 18.63 6.84
CA ALA A 132 16.54 19.61 7.92
C ALA A 132 15.43 20.64 7.65
N GLU A 133 15.01 20.78 6.40
CA GLU A 133 13.96 21.70 5.96
C GLU A 133 12.55 21.10 6.06
N LEU A 134 12.41 19.79 6.26
CA LEU A 134 11.11 19.10 6.36
C LEU A 134 10.19 19.70 7.43
N PRO A 135 10.63 19.97 8.68
CA PRO A 135 9.75 20.54 9.70
C PRO A 135 9.13 21.86 9.26
N GLU A 136 9.95 22.77 8.74
CA GLU A 136 9.48 24.08 8.28
C GLU A 136 8.55 23.94 7.06
N PHE A 137 8.91 23.09 6.10
CA PHE A 137 8.12 22.83 4.90
C PHE A 137 6.68 22.42 5.23
N PHE A 138 6.51 21.44 6.13
CA PHE A 138 5.18 20.95 6.51
C PHE A 138 4.47 21.85 7.52
N GLN A 139 5.21 22.48 8.45
CA GLN A 139 4.63 23.38 9.44
C GLN A 139 3.99 24.60 8.78
N GLN A 140 4.64 25.21 7.78
CA GLN A 140 4.08 26.34 7.02
C GLN A 140 2.76 26.00 6.32
N ARG A 141 2.52 24.71 6.04
CA ARG A 141 1.32 24.21 5.36
C ARG A 141 0.29 23.62 6.31
N GLY A 142 0.62 23.45 7.60
CA GLY A 142 -0.27 22.83 8.58
C GLY A 142 -0.60 21.36 8.29
N ILE A 143 0.29 20.65 7.59
CA ILE A 143 0.10 19.27 7.15
C ILE A 143 0.82 18.35 8.14
N LYS A 144 0.13 17.31 8.65
CA LYS A 144 0.82 16.30 9.45
C LYS A 144 1.69 15.42 8.58
N TRP A 145 2.83 15.02 9.11
CA TRP A 145 3.80 14.22 8.42
C TRP A 145 4.64 13.41 9.41
N ALA A 146 5.26 12.34 8.93
CA ALA A 146 6.18 11.52 9.70
C ALA A 146 7.24 10.88 8.79
N LEU A 147 8.47 10.81 9.28
CA LEU A 147 9.63 10.22 8.63
C LEU A 147 9.69 8.71 8.90
N SER A 148 10.08 7.95 7.88
CA SER A 148 10.30 6.51 7.91
C SER A 148 11.48 6.11 7.01
N GLY A 149 11.74 4.81 6.88
CA GLY A 149 12.82 4.25 6.06
C GLY A 149 14.21 4.50 6.65
N ALA A 150 15.21 4.67 5.78
CA ALA A 150 16.63 4.71 6.16
C ALA A 150 16.96 5.79 7.21
N ALA A 151 16.40 7.00 7.09
CA ALA A 151 16.65 8.08 8.05
C ALA A 151 16.12 7.76 9.46
N THR A 152 14.92 7.20 9.57
CA THR A 152 14.36 6.80 10.86
C THR A 152 15.12 5.61 11.46
N ALA A 153 15.43 4.61 10.62
CA ALA A 153 16.23 3.47 11.05
C ALA A 153 17.62 3.90 11.53
N THR A 154 18.25 4.89 10.88
CA THR A 154 19.55 5.45 11.28
C THR A 154 19.51 6.01 12.70
N VAL A 155 18.46 6.75 13.04
CA VAL A 155 18.27 7.34 14.38
C VAL A 155 18.12 6.25 15.43
N ILE A 156 17.30 5.23 15.16
CA ILE A 156 17.01 4.16 16.12
C ILE A 156 18.20 3.21 16.31
N ILE A 157 18.87 2.84 15.21
CA ILE A 157 20.01 1.91 15.23
C ILE A 157 21.30 2.62 15.71
N GLY A 158 21.38 3.94 15.57
CA GLY A 158 22.54 4.73 15.97
C GLY A 158 23.73 4.60 15.01
N LYS A 159 23.48 4.21 13.76
CA LYS A 159 24.46 4.09 12.68
C LYS A 159 23.87 4.66 11.41
N LEU A 160 24.67 5.39 10.64
CA LEU A 160 24.26 5.87 9.31
C LEU A 160 23.95 4.68 8.40
N LEU A 161 22.74 4.66 7.85
CA LEU A 161 22.27 3.69 6.89
C LEU A 161 22.13 4.33 5.51
N GLU A 162 22.49 3.58 4.48
CA GLU A 162 22.23 3.92 3.09
C GLU A 162 20.86 3.38 2.68
N GLY A 163 20.18 4.07 1.77
CA GLY A 163 18.85 3.69 1.27
C GLY A 163 17.86 4.84 1.24
N ASN A 164 16.68 4.60 0.69
CA ASN A 164 15.65 5.62 0.59
C ASN A 164 15.04 5.91 1.97
N SER A 165 14.76 7.19 2.22
CA SER A 165 13.90 7.61 3.33
C SER A 165 12.50 7.90 2.82
N ILE A 166 11.50 7.80 3.70
CA ILE A 166 10.11 8.05 3.36
C ILE A 166 9.59 9.20 4.21
N VAL A 167 8.81 10.09 3.61
CA VAL A 167 7.94 11.00 4.35
C VAL A 167 6.50 10.64 4.01
N TRP A 168 5.80 10.12 5.02
CA TRP A 168 4.35 10.05 5.00
C TRP A 168 3.78 11.42 5.32
N HIS A 169 2.75 11.86 4.60
CA HIS A 169 2.08 13.13 4.89
C HIS A 169 0.57 13.03 4.69
N GLU A 170 -0.21 13.89 5.36
CA GLU A 170 -1.64 14.00 5.08
C GLU A 170 -1.85 14.39 3.60
N PRO A 171 -2.84 13.82 2.89
CA PRO A 171 -3.14 14.20 1.52
C PRO A 171 -3.41 15.70 1.41
N ALA A 172 -2.71 16.36 0.51
CA ALA A 172 -2.89 17.78 0.21
C ALA A 172 -2.74 18.03 -1.29
N ALA A 173 -3.50 18.99 -1.80
CA ALA A 173 -3.35 19.44 -3.17
C ALA A 173 -2.10 20.31 -3.32
N ASP A 174 -1.48 20.26 -4.50
CA ASP A 174 -0.46 21.22 -4.95
C ASP A 174 0.80 21.32 -4.05
N LEU A 175 1.26 20.18 -3.53
CA LEU A 175 2.57 20.13 -2.87
C LEU A 175 3.69 20.17 -3.90
N ASP A 176 4.44 21.29 -3.91
CA ASP A 176 5.68 21.42 -4.65
C ASP A 176 6.87 21.05 -3.76
N PHE A 177 7.52 19.93 -4.09
CA PHE A 177 8.69 19.42 -3.36
C PHE A 177 10.03 19.89 -3.93
N SER A 178 10.03 20.75 -4.96
CA SER A 178 11.25 21.27 -5.59
C SER A 178 12.12 22.11 -4.64
N SER A 179 11.55 22.64 -3.55
CA SER A 179 12.34 23.31 -2.52
C SER A 179 13.24 22.36 -1.73
N LEU A 180 12.88 21.06 -1.65
CA LEU A 180 13.64 20.06 -0.89
C LEU A 180 14.79 19.46 -1.71
N GLY A 181 14.72 19.53 -3.04
CA GLY A 181 15.66 18.86 -3.92
C GLY A 181 15.20 18.79 -5.38
N VAL A 182 15.86 17.94 -6.14
CA VAL A 182 15.53 17.65 -7.55
C VAL A 182 14.53 16.51 -7.60
N VAL A 183 13.38 16.72 -8.21
CA VAL A 183 12.39 15.67 -8.46
C VAL A 183 12.94 14.73 -9.54
N VAL A 184 12.92 13.42 -9.26
CA VAL A 184 13.39 12.36 -10.15
C VAL A 184 12.25 11.40 -10.51
N THR A 185 12.44 10.58 -11.54
CA THR A 185 11.44 9.61 -12.01
C THR A 185 11.60 8.23 -11.39
N ASP A 186 12.83 7.86 -11.08
CA ASP A 186 13.20 6.52 -10.66
C ASP A 186 13.54 6.52 -9.15
N VAL A 187 13.08 5.48 -8.45
CA VAL A 187 13.24 5.37 -6.99
C VAL A 187 14.71 5.19 -6.61
N GLU A 188 15.50 4.58 -7.48
CA GLU A 188 16.93 4.33 -7.28
C GLU A 188 17.77 5.62 -7.26
N ASP A 189 17.27 6.68 -7.88
CA ASP A 189 17.93 8.00 -7.91
C ASP A 189 17.50 8.92 -6.75
N ALA A 190 16.50 8.50 -5.98
CA ALA A 190 15.88 9.30 -4.94
C ALA A 190 16.56 9.10 -3.59
N ASP A 191 16.72 10.18 -2.82
CA ASP A 191 17.11 10.07 -1.41
C ASP A 191 15.85 10.00 -0.51
N LEU A 192 14.77 10.63 -0.97
CA LEU A 192 13.51 10.77 -0.25
C LEU A 192 12.31 10.43 -1.14
N ILE A 193 11.41 9.64 -0.59
CA ILE A 193 10.12 9.30 -1.20
C ILE A 193 9.02 9.97 -0.37
N LEU A 194 8.25 10.86 -0.98
CA LEU A 194 7.12 11.51 -0.33
C LEU A 194 5.83 10.81 -0.75
N VAL A 195 5.07 10.36 0.25
CA VAL A 195 3.89 9.52 0.03
C VAL A 195 2.70 10.08 0.80
N PRO A 196 1.56 10.34 0.13
CA PRO A 196 0.31 10.64 0.82
C PRO A 196 -0.15 9.44 1.65
N SER A 197 -0.38 9.67 2.94
CA SER A 197 -1.01 8.70 3.84
C SER A 197 -2.45 8.43 3.40
N THR A 198 -2.83 7.16 3.39
CA THR A 198 -4.14 6.72 2.88
C THR A 198 -4.95 5.99 3.95
N ALA A 199 -4.27 5.34 4.88
CA ALA A 199 -4.88 4.54 5.93
C ALA A 199 -4.35 4.96 7.30
N THR A 200 -3.50 4.15 7.92
CA THR A 200 -3.08 4.33 9.32
C THR A 200 -1.65 4.84 9.46
N GLU A 201 -0.94 5.15 8.37
CA GLU A 201 0.53 5.34 8.33
C GLU A 201 1.03 6.40 9.32
N LEU A 202 0.22 7.44 9.59
CA LEU A 202 0.53 8.51 10.55
C LEU A 202 0.05 8.24 11.98
N LEU A 203 -0.76 7.21 12.24
CA LEU A 203 -1.18 6.86 13.59
C LEU A 203 0.00 6.36 14.41
N GLY A 204 0.05 6.75 15.69
CA GLY A 204 1.16 6.39 16.59
C GLY A 204 2.48 7.10 16.27
N SER A 205 2.50 8.07 15.35
CA SER A 205 3.69 8.88 15.09
C SER A 205 4.11 9.67 16.33
N TYR A 206 5.41 9.87 16.50
CA TYR A 206 5.97 10.60 17.64
C TYR A 206 7.01 11.63 17.20
N THR A 207 7.25 12.64 18.03
CA THR A 207 8.24 13.69 17.75
C THR A 207 9.49 13.47 18.59
N GLN A 208 10.65 13.56 17.97
CA GLN A 208 11.96 13.56 18.64
C GLN A 208 12.88 14.56 17.94
N ASP A 209 13.53 15.44 18.71
CA ASP A 209 14.47 16.45 18.21
C ASP A 209 13.91 17.33 17.08
N GLY A 210 12.61 17.62 17.12
CA GLY A 210 11.92 18.46 16.13
C GLY A 210 11.52 17.75 14.84
N LEU A 211 11.84 16.46 14.69
CA LEU A 211 11.39 15.61 13.60
C LEU A 211 10.24 14.72 14.06
N ASN A 212 9.31 14.45 13.16
CA ASN A 212 8.23 13.50 13.38
C ASN A 212 8.62 12.16 12.76
N PHE A 213 8.41 11.07 13.48
CA PHE A 213 8.74 9.71 13.07
C PHE A 213 7.48 8.85 13.12
N VAL A 214 7.37 7.87 12.21
CA VAL A 214 6.26 6.91 12.22
C VAL A 214 6.32 6.00 13.44
N ALA A 215 5.22 5.31 13.75
CA ALA A 215 5.21 4.26 14.76
C ALA A 215 6.24 3.16 14.44
N PRO A 216 6.89 2.52 15.43
CA PRO A 216 7.90 1.49 15.18
C PRO A 216 7.42 0.34 14.28
N VAL A 217 6.15 -0.07 14.41
CA VAL A 217 5.59 -1.11 13.53
C VAL A 217 5.49 -0.65 12.09
N GLN A 218 5.05 0.59 11.86
CA GLN A 218 4.99 1.16 10.51
C GLN A 218 6.40 1.25 9.89
N LEU A 219 7.42 1.64 10.67
CA LEU A 219 8.80 1.65 10.20
C LEU A 219 9.25 0.29 9.68
N VAL A 220 8.96 -0.79 10.41
CA VAL A 220 9.34 -2.15 9.98
C VAL A 220 8.65 -2.53 8.68
N ILE A 221 7.35 -2.25 8.54
CA ILE A 221 6.60 -2.48 7.30
C ILE A 221 7.20 -1.68 6.14
N ASP A 222 7.54 -0.41 6.38
CA ASP A 222 8.14 0.47 5.38
C ASP A 222 9.51 -0.04 4.92
N LEU A 223 10.35 -0.53 5.85
CA LEU A 223 11.66 -1.11 5.52
C LEU A 223 11.52 -2.36 4.65
N HIS A 224 10.56 -3.25 4.93
CA HIS A 224 10.26 -4.37 4.03
C HIS A 224 9.80 -3.90 2.64
N SER A 225 9.02 -2.81 2.58
CA SER A 225 8.58 -2.21 1.32
C SER A 225 9.74 -1.62 0.50
N LEU A 226 10.79 -1.13 1.17
CA LEU A 226 12.03 -0.62 0.56
C LEU A 226 13.10 -1.69 0.35
N HIS A 227 12.80 -2.96 0.64
CA HIS A 227 13.76 -4.07 0.59
C HIS A 227 14.98 -3.92 1.53
N MET A 228 14.83 -3.14 2.60
CA MET A 228 15.81 -2.96 3.68
C MET A 228 15.63 -4.03 4.77
N PHE A 229 15.80 -5.30 4.35
CA PHE A 229 15.44 -6.45 5.18
C PHE A 229 16.35 -6.64 6.41
N GLU A 230 17.64 -6.36 6.28
CA GLU A 230 18.59 -6.52 7.40
C GLU A 230 18.27 -5.55 8.54
N GLU A 231 17.89 -4.32 8.21
CA GLU A 231 17.46 -3.31 9.16
C GLU A 231 16.12 -3.67 9.81
N ALA A 232 15.17 -4.19 9.02
CA ALA A 232 13.89 -4.67 9.54
C ALA A 232 14.07 -5.84 10.52
N ASP A 233 14.90 -6.82 10.17
CA ASP A 233 15.24 -7.96 11.03
C ASP A 233 15.93 -7.53 12.32
N TYR A 234 16.83 -6.54 12.25
CA TYR A 234 17.48 -5.98 13.43
C TYR A 234 16.47 -5.33 14.38
N LEU A 235 15.53 -4.52 13.85
CA LEU A 235 14.53 -3.82 14.65
C LEU A 235 13.47 -4.76 15.25
N THR A 236 13.28 -5.94 14.65
CA THR A 236 12.30 -6.94 15.08
C THR A 236 12.91 -8.09 15.89
N SER A 237 14.20 -8.05 16.23
CA SER A 237 14.89 -9.16 16.91
C SER A 237 14.27 -9.56 18.27
N GLY A 238 13.50 -8.66 18.88
CA GLY A 238 12.79 -8.88 20.14
C GLY A 238 11.32 -9.30 19.99
N TRP A 239 10.78 -9.34 18.78
CA TRP A 239 9.39 -9.70 18.52
C TRP A 239 9.28 -11.23 18.56
N ARG A 240 8.48 -11.76 19.49
CA ARG A 240 8.20 -13.19 19.64
C ARG A 240 6.72 -13.41 19.85
#